data_AF-A0A5J4UQN9-F1
#
_entry.id   AF-A0A5J4UQN9-F1
#
_cell.length_a   1.000
_cell.length_b   1.000
_cell.length_c   1.000
_cell.angle_alpha   90.00
_cell.angle_beta   90.00
_cell.angle_gamma   90.00
#
_symmetry.space_group_name_H-M   'P 1'
#
loop_
_entity.id
_entity.type
_entity.pdbx_description
1 polymer ?
#
loop_
_entity_poly.entity_id
_entity_poly.type
_entity_poly.pdbx_seq_one_letter_code
_entity_poly.pdbx_strand_id
1 'polypeptide(L)'
;YYASVAVLQLVITESAASITSNIIQHNNQILQIDGNAGFQWAAQNGGHDEAALRLKRAASVLSRIKREMIRQRSAAGPVIQQLCNQFNIFFTYPNLAQMNQQNVNLNCTTATFVLAQMAIAINQQSTAALNAVRQARTINANAQQAGNANAQQLLSIQTCELIMQCINSTMEPLGRDNPTFDMIEQYFLKSMNPAAANQPPGTILQTFPRIESIYCVKQNDFEARFQECLAEQNRLLLWHGSGVGCWVSILSTGLYLPGNTSYVSYGPGFARPNGTYGIFFADMAQKAQGYTATGVADPNIIYFGLFDVCLGQEYPYQGGVAQPAGARHISYKYAGGRQPNQAQNMNLGGNLNIPIGDVAGGGRANEYIIINPEQAKLMYLVRVRNG
;
A
#
# COMPACT_ATOMS: atom_id res chain seq x y z
N TYR A 1 -17.18 -7.35 7.72
CA TYR A 1 -16.93 -8.40 8.75
C TYR A 1 -15.82 -7.99 9.72
N TYR A 2 -14.62 -7.59 9.29
CA TYR A 2 -13.56 -7.19 10.24
C TYR A 2 -13.59 -5.71 10.68
N ALA A 3 -14.38 -4.84 10.04
CA ALA A 3 -14.39 -3.39 10.34
C ALA A 3 -14.90 -3.05 11.75
N SER A 4 -15.58 -3.98 12.41
CA SER A 4 -15.97 -3.89 13.83
C SER A 4 -14.81 -4.21 14.79
N VAL A 5 -13.69 -4.75 14.31
CA VAL A 5 -12.50 -4.98 15.13
C VAL A 5 -11.81 -3.63 15.35
N ALA A 6 -11.67 -3.21 16.61
CA ALA A 6 -11.14 -1.90 16.98
C ALA A 6 -9.78 -1.58 16.35
N VAL A 7 -8.90 -2.58 16.27
CA VAL A 7 -7.56 -2.47 15.68
C VAL A 7 -7.64 -2.18 14.17
N LEU A 8 -8.61 -2.77 13.47
CA LEU A 8 -8.83 -2.48 12.05
C LEU A 8 -9.43 -1.07 11.84
N GLN A 9 -10.41 -0.71 12.65
CA GLN A 9 -11.03 0.62 12.62
C GLN A 9 -9.98 1.72 12.86
N LEU A 10 -9.03 1.46 13.77
CA LEU A 10 -7.90 2.33 14.04
C LEU A 10 -7.00 2.51 12.81
N VAL A 11 -6.50 1.44 12.19
CA VAL A 11 -5.59 1.57 11.03
C VAL A 11 -6.29 2.23 9.84
N ILE A 12 -7.58 1.96 9.60
CA ILE A 12 -8.32 2.63 8.53
C ILE A 12 -8.47 4.11 8.83
N THR A 13 -8.84 4.48 10.06
CA THR A 13 -8.95 5.87 10.51
C THR A 13 -7.61 6.59 10.42
N GLU A 14 -6.54 5.98 10.92
CA GLU A 14 -5.19 6.53 10.86
C GLU A 14 -4.75 6.73 9.41
N SER A 15 -4.95 5.73 8.56
CA SER A 15 -4.59 5.80 7.15
C SER A 15 -5.39 6.91 6.45
N ALA A 16 -6.70 6.97 6.66
CA ALA A 16 -7.59 8.02 6.13
C ALA A 16 -7.21 9.43 6.60
N ALA A 17 -6.80 9.59 7.86
CA ALA A 17 -6.35 10.87 8.41
C ALA A 17 -5.05 11.36 7.74
N SER A 18 -4.22 10.41 7.30
CA SER A 18 -2.98 10.67 6.56
C SER A 18 -3.19 10.93 5.08
N ILE A 19 -4.41 10.81 4.55
CA ILE A 19 -4.72 11.25 3.20
C ILE A 19 -4.49 12.76 3.15
N THR A 20 -3.32 13.15 2.67
CA THR A 20 -3.01 14.53 2.34
C THR A 20 -3.32 14.73 0.86
N SER A 21 -3.68 15.96 0.50
CA SER A 21 -3.76 16.39 -0.90
C SER A 21 -2.44 16.19 -1.65
N ASN A 22 -1.31 16.06 -0.93
CA ASN A 22 0.06 16.03 -1.45
C ASN A 22 0.58 14.63 -1.82
N ILE A 23 -0.22 13.56 -1.71
CA ILE A 23 0.24 12.21 -2.10
C ILE A 23 0.21 12.08 -3.64
N ILE A 24 1.38 12.37 -4.20
CA ILE A 24 1.97 11.87 -5.45
C ILE A 24 1.11 12.05 -6.72
N GLN A 25 1.56 12.97 -7.58
CA GLN A 25 1.28 13.13 -9.02
C GLN A 25 -0.18 13.23 -9.50
N HIS A 26 -1.15 13.15 -8.60
CA HIS A 26 -2.49 13.64 -8.87
C HIS A 26 -2.41 15.14 -8.61
N ASN A 27 -2.29 15.95 -9.66
CA ASN A 27 -2.22 17.42 -9.59
C ASN A 27 -2.99 17.97 -8.38
N ASN A 28 -2.27 18.59 -7.44
CA ASN A 28 -2.75 19.14 -6.16
C ASN A 28 -3.97 20.08 -6.28
N GLN A 29 -4.35 20.48 -7.49
CA GLN A 29 -5.47 21.37 -7.78
C GLN A 29 -6.77 20.64 -8.17
N ILE A 30 -6.74 19.34 -8.47
CA ILE A 30 -7.82 18.69 -9.25
C ILE A 30 -8.92 18.08 -8.34
N LEU A 31 -8.63 17.63 -7.12
CA LEU A 31 -9.59 16.83 -6.34
C LEU A 31 -9.69 17.28 -4.87
N GLN A 32 -10.00 18.56 -4.63
CA GLN A 32 -10.39 18.99 -3.29
C GLN A 32 -11.77 18.40 -2.97
N ILE A 33 -11.77 17.21 -2.39
CA ILE A 33 -12.97 16.59 -1.80
C ILE A 33 -12.89 16.85 -0.30
N ASP A 34 -13.43 17.99 0.11
CA ASP A 34 -13.69 18.24 1.53
C ASP A 34 -15.07 17.67 1.92
N GLY A 35 -15.41 17.74 3.21
CA GLY A 35 -16.72 17.26 3.67
C GLY A 35 -17.87 17.96 2.95
N ASN A 36 -17.78 19.27 2.71
CA ASN A 36 -18.85 20.02 2.05
C ASN A 36 -19.11 19.54 0.62
N ALA A 37 -18.05 19.27 -0.14
CA ALA A 37 -18.14 18.70 -1.48
C ALA A 37 -18.77 17.30 -1.45
N GLY A 38 -18.42 16.48 -0.46
CA GLY A 38 -19.03 15.16 -0.25
C GLY A 38 -20.53 15.24 0.03
N PHE A 39 -20.97 16.12 0.94
CA PHE A 39 -22.40 16.31 1.22
C PHE A 39 -23.19 16.80 0.02
N GLN A 40 -22.64 17.78 -0.72
CA GLN A 40 -23.28 18.29 -1.92
C GLN A 40 -23.40 17.21 -2.99
N TRP A 41 -22.34 16.44 -3.20
CA TRP A 41 -22.36 15.33 -4.14
C TRP A 41 -23.41 14.28 -3.73
N ALA A 42 -23.47 13.92 -2.45
CA ALA A 42 -24.46 12.97 -1.95
C ALA A 42 -25.90 13.49 -2.14
N ALA A 43 -26.17 14.76 -1.83
CA ALA A 43 -27.48 15.38 -2.01
C ALA A 43 -27.93 15.35 -3.48
N GLN A 44 -27.01 15.61 -4.42
CA GLN A 44 -27.28 15.54 -5.87
C GLN A 44 -27.49 14.11 -6.38
N ASN A 45 -27.03 13.10 -5.63
CA ASN A 45 -27.02 11.69 -6.02
C ASN A 45 -28.00 10.82 -5.21
N GLY A 46 -29.10 11.42 -4.71
CA GLY A 46 -30.17 10.69 -4.04
C GLY A 46 -30.02 10.58 -2.51
N GLY A 47 -29.16 11.40 -1.91
CA GLY A 47 -28.89 11.40 -0.48
C GLY A 47 -27.80 10.41 -0.08
N HIS A 48 -27.48 10.38 1.22
CA HIS A 48 -26.35 9.63 1.78
C HIS A 48 -26.33 8.15 1.37
N ASP A 49 -27.45 7.44 1.51
CA ASP A 49 -27.48 6.00 1.32
C ASP A 49 -27.37 5.59 -0.16
N GLU A 50 -28.04 6.31 -1.06
CA GLU A 50 -27.91 6.07 -2.50
C GLU A 50 -26.52 6.49 -3.01
N ALA A 51 -25.96 7.57 -2.48
CA ALA A 51 -24.59 7.99 -2.75
C ALA A 51 -23.57 6.91 -2.35
N ALA A 52 -23.70 6.34 -1.14
CA ALA A 52 -22.87 5.22 -0.70
C ALA A 52 -23.02 4.00 -1.62
N LEU A 53 -24.23 3.68 -2.07
CA LEU A 53 -24.48 2.57 -3.00
C LEU A 53 -23.87 2.84 -4.39
N ARG A 54 -23.94 4.07 -4.90
CA ARG A 54 -23.28 4.49 -6.14
C ARG A 54 -21.77 4.33 -6.07
N LEU A 55 -21.14 4.71 -4.95
CA LEU A 55 -19.70 4.49 -4.74
C LEU A 55 -19.33 3.00 -4.79
N LYS A 56 -20.10 2.14 -4.13
CA LYS A 56 -19.91 0.67 -4.17
C LYS A 56 -20.03 0.12 -5.60
N ARG A 57 -21.04 0.56 -6.35
CA ARG A 57 -21.24 0.16 -7.76
C ARG A 57 -20.08 0.63 -8.63
N ALA A 58 -19.64 1.88 -8.47
CA ALA A 58 -18.49 2.43 -9.19
C ALA A 58 -17.20 1.63 -8.90
N ALA A 59 -16.92 1.33 -7.63
CA ALA A 59 -15.76 0.52 -7.22
C ALA A 59 -15.81 -0.90 -7.83
N SER A 60 -16.99 -1.52 -7.84
CA SER A 60 -17.20 -2.83 -8.48
C SER A 60 -16.93 -2.79 -9.99
N VAL A 61 -17.38 -1.74 -10.69
CA VAL A 61 -17.08 -1.56 -12.12
C VAL A 61 -15.58 -1.32 -12.34
N LEU A 62 -14.91 -0.48 -11.54
CA LEU A 62 -13.45 -0.29 -11.62
C LEU A 62 -12.69 -1.60 -11.43
N SER A 63 -13.10 -2.42 -10.47
CA SER A 63 -12.51 -3.73 -10.23
C SER A 63 -12.67 -4.66 -11.44
N ARG A 64 -13.83 -4.63 -12.12
CA ARG A 64 -14.04 -5.34 -13.38
C ARG A 64 -13.17 -4.80 -14.51
N ILE A 65 -13.01 -3.49 -14.63
CA ILE A 65 -12.11 -2.86 -15.61
C ILE A 65 -10.67 -3.36 -15.40
N LYS A 66 -10.16 -3.29 -14.16
CA LYS A 66 -8.81 -3.75 -13.81
C LYS A 66 -8.59 -5.21 -14.19
N ARG A 67 -9.52 -6.10 -13.80
CA ARG A 67 -9.44 -7.53 -14.15
C ARG A 67 -9.56 -7.79 -15.64
N GLU A 68 -10.39 -7.03 -16.35
CA GLU A 68 -10.54 -7.18 -17.79
C GLU A 68 -9.27 -6.76 -18.52
N MET A 69 -8.63 -5.65 -18.13
CA MET A 69 -7.33 -5.25 -18.67
C MET A 69 -6.30 -6.36 -18.53
N ILE A 70 -6.26 -7.01 -17.36
CA ILE A 70 -5.41 -8.16 -17.09
C ILE A 70 -5.72 -9.34 -18.01
N ARG A 71 -6.99 -9.74 -18.07
CA ARG A 71 -7.46 -10.90 -18.83
C ARG A 71 -7.11 -10.78 -20.32
N GLN A 72 -7.31 -9.62 -20.91
CA GLN A 72 -7.15 -9.41 -22.35
C GLN A 72 -5.79 -8.79 -22.74
N ARG A 73 -4.91 -8.50 -21.77
CA ARG A 73 -3.60 -7.86 -22.01
C ARG A 73 -3.69 -6.51 -22.75
N SER A 74 -4.77 -5.77 -22.53
CA SER A 74 -5.04 -4.51 -23.24
C SER A 74 -5.94 -3.59 -22.43
N ALA A 75 -5.70 -2.28 -22.51
CA ALA A 75 -6.57 -1.24 -21.96
C ALA A 75 -7.63 -0.73 -22.97
N ALA A 76 -7.72 -1.36 -24.15
CA ALA A 76 -8.67 -1.04 -25.20
C ALA A 76 -9.58 -2.24 -25.52
N GLY A 77 -10.69 -1.98 -26.20
CA GLY A 77 -11.67 -2.99 -26.61
C GLY A 77 -13.10 -2.60 -26.23
N PRO A 78 -14.10 -3.27 -26.84
CA PRO A 78 -15.52 -2.94 -26.64
C PRO A 78 -15.97 -3.18 -25.20
N VAL A 79 -15.47 -4.23 -24.53
CA VAL A 79 -15.80 -4.53 -23.13
C VAL A 79 -15.26 -3.44 -22.20
N ILE A 80 -14.01 -3.02 -22.40
CA ILE A 80 -13.42 -1.91 -21.62
C ILE A 80 -14.21 -0.62 -21.85
N GLN A 81 -14.57 -0.28 -23.10
CA GLN A 81 -15.39 0.90 -23.37
C GLN A 81 -16.72 0.87 -22.64
N GLN A 82 -17.41 -0.27 -22.68
CA GLN A 82 -18.70 -0.43 -22.00
C GLN A 82 -18.54 -0.26 -20.49
N LEU A 83 -17.51 -0.85 -19.89
CA LEU A 83 -17.23 -0.73 -18.46
C LEU A 83 -16.86 0.71 -18.08
N CYS A 84 -16.06 1.41 -18.89
CA CYS A 84 -15.75 2.83 -18.70
C CYS A 84 -17.02 3.68 -18.71
N ASN A 85 -17.93 3.44 -19.67
CA ASN A 85 -19.23 4.11 -19.73
C ASN A 85 -20.07 3.82 -18.48
N GLN A 86 -20.09 2.56 -18.01
CA GLN A 86 -20.79 2.17 -16.78
C GLN A 86 -20.21 2.86 -15.54
N PHE A 87 -18.88 2.97 -15.44
CA PHE A 87 -18.23 3.69 -14.35
C PHE A 87 -18.68 5.16 -14.32
N ASN A 88 -18.65 5.81 -15.48
CA ASN A 88 -19.06 7.21 -15.63
C ASN A 88 -20.55 7.46 -15.31
N ILE A 89 -21.42 6.43 -15.39
CA ILE A 89 -22.82 6.54 -14.96
C ILE A 89 -22.93 6.55 -13.42
N PHE A 90 -22.11 5.75 -12.73
CA PHE A 90 -22.18 5.65 -11.28
C PHE A 90 -21.40 6.75 -10.56
N PHE A 91 -20.32 7.25 -11.15
CA PHE A 91 -19.47 8.23 -10.52
C PHE A 91 -18.90 9.23 -11.50
N THR A 92 -19.18 10.50 -11.22
CA THR A 92 -18.53 11.66 -11.81
C THR A 92 -18.23 12.66 -10.70
N TYR A 93 -17.14 13.39 -10.85
CA TYR A 93 -16.75 14.45 -9.93
C TYR A 93 -15.99 15.54 -10.70
N PRO A 94 -16.12 16.83 -10.33
CA PRO A 94 -15.38 17.90 -10.97
C PRO A 94 -13.88 17.59 -11.09
N ASN A 95 -13.34 17.89 -12.27
CA ASN A 95 -11.94 17.66 -12.67
C ASN A 95 -11.45 16.19 -12.65
N LEU A 96 -12.29 15.20 -12.28
CA LEU A 96 -12.00 13.80 -12.60
C LEU A 96 -12.32 13.56 -14.08
N ALA A 97 -11.30 13.29 -14.88
CA ALA A 97 -11.47 12.99 -16.29
C ALA A 97 -12.41 11.78 -16.48
N GLN A 98 -13.38 11.91 -17.38
CA GLN A 98 -14.26 10.82 -17.78
C GLN A 98 -13.41 9.63 -18.26
N MET A 99 -13.73 8.45 -17.76
CA MET A 99 -12.97 7.25 -18.06
C MET A 99 -13.26 6.79 -19.49
N ASN A 100 -12.21 6.44 -20.24
CA ASN A 100 -12.30 5.90 -21.58
C ASN A 100 -11.09 5.00 -21.89
N GLN A 101 -11.11 4.31 -23.03
CA GLN A 101 -10.04 3.36 -23.41
C GLN A 101 -8.64 3.97 -23.53
N GLN A 102 -8.52 5.28 -23.76
CA GLN A 102 -7.21 5.94 -23.93
C GLN A 102 -6.57 6.28 -22.58
N ASN A 103 -7.39 6.53 -21.54
CA ASN A 103 -6.92 6.99 -20.23
C ASN A 103 -7.14 5.99 -19.09
N VAL A 104 -7.91 4.92 -19.30
CA VAL A 104 -8.34 4.01 -18.22
C VAL A 104 -7.19 3.38 -17.46
N ASN A 105 -6.10 3.00 -18.14
CA ASN A 105 -4.93 2.40 -17.47
C ASN A 105 -4.31 3.39 -16.47
N LEU A 106 -4.20 4.67 -16.84
CA LEU A 106 -3.66 5.73 -15.99
C LEU A 106 -4.65 6.16 -14.90
N ASN A 107 -5.94 6.26 -15.24
CA ASN A 107 -6.96 6.91 -14.43
C ASN A 107 -7.70 5.97 -13.47
N CYS A 108 -7.68 4.65 -13.67
CA CYS A 108 -8.37 3.73 -12.76
C CYS A 108 -7.78 3.76 -11.33
N THR A 109 -6.47 3.97 -11.24
CA THR A 109 -5.73 4.25 -10.01
C THR A 109 -6.26 5.51 -9.31
N THR A 110 -6.28 6.63 -10.02
CA THR A 110 -6.85 7.91 -9.55
C THR A 110 -8.28 7.76 -9.08
N ALA A 111 -9.12 7.14 -9.90
CA ALA A 111 -10.53 6.94 -9.61
C ALA A 111 -10.73 6.13 -8.32
N THR A 112 -9.92 5.09 -8.09
CA THR A 112 -9.99 4.28 -6.86
C THR A 112 -9.73 5.14 -5.63
N PHE A 113 -8.70 5.99 -5.69
CA PHE A 113 -8.37 6.91 -4.59
C PHE A 113 -9.46 7.95 -4.35
N VAL A 114 -10.04 8.51 -5.42
CA VAL A 114 -11.15 9.46 -5.35
C VAL A 114 -12.40 8.85 -4.72
N LEU A 115 -12.75 7.60 -5.06
CA LEU A 115 -13.86 6.90 -4.43
C LEU A 115 -13.65 6.71 -2.92
N ALA A 116 -12.40 6.46 -2.50
CA ALA A 116 -12.06 6.35 -1.08
C ALA A 116 -12.18 7.70 -0.34
N GLN A 117 -11.73 8.79 -0.95
CA GLN A 117 -11.93 10.13 -0.41
C GLN A 117 -13.41 10.51 -0.34
N MET A 118 -14.19 10.19 -1.38
CA MET A 118 -15.63 10.45 -1.38
C MET A 118 -16.36 9.62 -0.31
N ALA A 119 -15.97 8.37 -0.09
CA ALA A 119 -16.51 7.53 0.98
C ALA A 119 -16.35 8.14 2.39
N ILE A 120 -15.26 8.89 2.61
CA ILE A 120 -15.04 9.66 3.84
C ILE A 120 -15.94 10.90 3.82
N ALA A 121 -15.92 11.66 2.72
CA ALA A 121 -16.52 12.98 2.63
C ALA A 121 -18.04 12.98 2.70
N ILE A 122 -18.71 11.90 2.28
CA ILE A 122 -20.18 11.80 2.39
C ILE A 122 -20.68 11.63 3.83
N ASN A 123 -19.80 11.34 4.81
CA ASN A 123 -20.19 11.19 6.23
C ASN A 123 -19.69 12.37 7.08
N GLN A 124 -20.63 13.11 7.69
CA GLN A 124 -20.33 14.38 8.38
C GLN A 124 -19.46 14.20 9.61
N GLN A 125 -19.59 13.06 10.28
CA GLN A 125 -18.81 12.74 11.48
C GLN A 125 -17.36 12.40 11.14
N SER A 126 -17.05 12.02 9.90
CA SER A 126 -15.71 11.64 9.49
C SER A 126 -14.71 12.79 9.62
N THR A 127 -15.11 14.02 9.29
CA THR A 127 -14.22 15.20 9.40
C THR A 127 -13.72 15.41 10.83
N ALA A 128 -14.60 15.28 11.84
CA ALA A 128 -14.23 15.41 13.24
C ALA A 128 -13.25 14.30 13.68
N ALA A 129 -13.56 13.04 13.34
CA ALA A 129 -12.70 11.90 13.64
C ALA A 129 -11.30 12.04 13.04
N LEU A 130 -11.20 12.43 11.76
CA LEU A 130 -9.91 12.61 11.10
C LEU A 130 -9.11 13.79 11.69
N ASN A 131 -9.78 14.90 12.03
CA ASN A 131 -9.13 16.04 12.66
C ASN A 131 -8.60 15.71 14.06
N ALA A 132 -9.33 14.91 14.84
CA ALA A 132 -8.87 14.43 16.15
C ALA A 132 -7.58 13.59 16.02
N VAL A 133 -7.51 12.69 15.03
CA VAL A 133 -6.29 11.89 14.77
C VAL A 133 -5.13 12.77 14.30
N ARG A 134 -5.38 13.77 13.43
CA ARG A 134 -4.35 14.72 12.99
C ARG A 134 -3.80 15.53 14.15
N GLN A 135 -4.67 16.05 15.02
CA GLN A 135 -4.27 16.80 16.22
C GLN A 135 -3.47 15.93 17.19
N ALA A 136 -3.90 14.69 17.46
CA ALA A 136 -3.17 13.76 18.31
C ALA A 136 -1.75 13.49 17.80
N ARG A 137 -1.56 13.42 16.47
CA ARG A 137 -0.21 13.28 15.88
C ARG A 137 0.65 14.53 16.08
N THR A 138 0.08 15.73 15.93
CA THR A 138 0.81 16.99 16.15
C THR A 138 1.19 17.19 17.62
N ILE A 139 0.29 16.88 18.55
CA ILE A 139 0.56 16.98 19.99
C ILE A 139 1.69 16.01 20.38
N ASN A 140 1.63 14.76 19.93
CA ASN A 140 2.65 13.76 20.21
C ASN A 140 4.02 14.09 19.58
N ALA A 141 4.06 14.81 18.45
CA ALA A 141 5.31 15.28 17.86
C ALA A 141 5.96 16.43 18.66
N ASN A 142 5.17 17.16 19.47
CA ASN A 142 5.62 18.33 20.23
C ASN A 142 5.79 18.07 21.74
N ALA A 143 5.31 16.94 22.27
CA ALA A 143 5.31 16.62 23.70
C ALA A 143 6.11 15.33 23.99
N GLN A 144 7.29 15.47 24.61
CA GLN A 144 8.06 14.37 25.20
C GLN A 144 7.45 13.79 26.50
N GLN A 145 6.17 14.04 26.80
CA GLN A 145 5.54 13.52 28.02
C GLN A 145 4.15 12.97 27.74
N ALA A 146 4.02 11.66 27.98
CA ALA A 146 2.78 10.91 27.93
C ALA A 146 1.86 11.31 29.09
N GLY A 147 0.72 11.91 28.76
CA GLY A 147 -0.42 12.06 29.64
C GLY A 147 -1.66 11.56 28.91
N ASN A 148 -2.29 10.53 29.48
CA ASN A 148 -3.52 9.91 28.98
C ASN A 148 -4.61 10.95 28.67
N ALA A 149 -4.89 11.19 27.40
CA ALA A 149 -6.17 11.74 26.94
C ALA A 149 -6.31 11.55 25.43
N ASN A 150 -7.15 10.59 25.04
CA ASN A 150 -8.33 10.82 24.18
C ASN A 150 -8.83 9.46 23.71
N ALA A 151 -10.08 9.15 24.04
CA ALA A 151 -10.83 8.14 23.32
C ALA A 151 -10.79 8.56 21.84
N GLN A 152 -9.96 7.87 21.07
CA GLN A 152 -9.68 8.24 19.69
C GLN A 152 -11.01 8.21 18.96
N GLN A 153 -11.48 9.36 18.46
CA GLN A 153 -12.68 9.37 17.62
C GLN A 153 -12.34 8.63 16.33
N LEU A 154 -12.83 7.41 16.21
CA LEU A 154 -12.63 6.57 15.04
C LEU A 154 -13.74 6.83 14.02
N LEU A 155 -13.42 6.57 12.74
CA LEU A 155 -14.46 6.52 11.70
C LEU A 155 -15.50 5.46 12.06
N SER A 156 -16.77 5.69 11.72
CA SER A 156 -17.82 4.69 11.95
C SER A 156 -17.50 3.39 11.20
N ILE A 157 -18.02 2.26 11.71
CA ILE A 157 -17.83 0.95 11.08
C ILE A 157 -18.30 1.00 9.63
N GLN A 158 -19.45 1.63 9.36
CA GLN A 158 -20.02 1.77 8.02
C GLN A 158 -19.10 2.56 7.09
N THR A 159 -18.47 3.63 7.56
CA THR A 159 -17.50 4.39 6.77
C THR A 159 -16.24 3.58 6.51
N CYS A 160 -15.72 2.87 7.51
CA CYS A 160 -14.58 1.96 7.31
C CYS A 160 -14.89 0.89 6.26
N GLU A 161 -16.07 0.27 6.32
CA GLU A 161 -16.49 -0.73 5.32
C GLU A 161 -16.64 -0.13 3.93
N LEU A 162 -17.22 1.07 3.82
CA LEU A 162 -17.35 1.76 2.55
C LEU A 162 -15.98 2.11 1.94
N ILE A 163 -15.03 2.60 2.73
CA ILE A 163 -13.66 2.86 2.28
C ILE A 163 -13.04 1.58 1.74
N MET A 164 -13.10 0.47 2.50
CA MET A 164 -12.54 -0.82 2.10
C MET A 164 -13.15 -1.36 0.81
N GLN A 165 -14.46 -1.17 0.63
CA GLN A 165 -15.17 -1.50 -0.61
C GLN A 165 -14.73 -0.61 -1.78
N CYS A 166 -14.56 0.70 -1.56
CA CYS A 166 -14.09 1.64 -2.58
C CYS A 166 -12.68 1.33 -3.07
N ILE A 167 -11.78 0.94 -2.16
CA ILE A 167 -10.39 0.59 -2.51
C ILE A 167 -10.24 -0.87 -2.96
N ASN A 168 -11.31 -1.66 -2.88
CA ASN A 168 -11.35 -3.09 -3.19
C ASN A 168 -10.25 -3.89 -2.46
N SER A 169 -10.08 -3.59 -1.17
CA SER A 169 -9.09 -4.24 -0.31
C SER A 169 -9.79 -4.79 0.92
N THR A 170 -9.36 -5.95 1.39
CA THR A 170 -9.73 -6.51 2.69
C THR A 170 -8.49 -6.56 3.57
N MET A 171 -8.65 -6.17 4.82
CA MET A 171 -7.60 -6.28 5.84
C MET A 171 -8.13 -7.11 6.99
N GLU A 172 -7.37 -8.15 7.33
CA GLU A 172 -7.68 -9.07 8.42
C GLU A 172 -6.57 -8.96 9.47
N PRO A 173 -6.87 -8.49 10.70
CA PRO A 173 -5.87 -8.41 11.75
C PRO A 173 -5.43 -9.82 12.16
N LEU A 174 -4.12 -10.05 12.24
CA LEU A 174 -3.57 -11.30 12.73
C LEU A 174 -3.56 -11.32 14.25
N GLY A 175 -4.10 -12.40 14.83
CA GLY A 175 -3.97 -12.71 16.25
C GLY A 175 -2.51 -12.98 16.64
N ARG A 176 -2.17 -12.75 17.91
CA ARG A 176 -0.82 -13.03 18.45
C ARG A 176 -0.53 -14.53 18.55
N ASP A 177 -1.55 -15.36 18.48
CA ASP A 177 -1.49 -16.82 18.42
C ASP A 177 -1.30 -17.35 16.99
N ASN A 178 -1.28 -16.47 15.98
CA ASN A 178 -1.08 -16.88 14.60
C ASN A 178 0.41 -17.10 14.30
N PRO A 179 0.83 -18.27 13.80
CA PRO A 179 2.25 -18.53 13.46
C PRO A 179 2.86 -17.55 12.45
N THR A 180 2.01 -16.96 11.59
CA THR A 180 2.41 -15.90 10.65
C THR A 180 2.81 -14.62 11.39
N PHE A 181 2.17 -14.32 12.53
CA PHE A 181 2.55 -13.19 13.39
C PHE A 181 3.97 -13.40 13.91
N ASP A 182 4.25 -14.56 14.51
CA ASP A 182 5.57 -14.90 15.08
C ASP A 182 6.66 -14.88 14.01
N MET A 183 6.37 -15.42 12.82
CA MET A 183 7.30 -15.40 11.69
C MET A 183 7.62 -13.97 11.23
N ILE A 184 6.63 -13.09 11.12
CA ILE A 184 6.85 -11.69 10.75
C ILE A 184 7.59 -10.93 11.86
N GLU A 185 7.26 -11.20 13.13
CA GLU A 185 7.95 -10.60 14.28
C GLU A 185 9.43 -11.02 14.31
N GLN A 186 9.72 -12.30 14.08
CA GLN A 186 11.09 -12.80 13.98
C GLN A 186 11.84 -12.18 12.79
N TYR A 187 11.22 -12.11 11.61
CA TYR A 187 11.83 -11.46 10.45
C TYR A 187 12.09 -9.99 10.70
N PHE A 188 11.14 -9.27 11.30
CA PHE A 188 11.30 -7.87 11.68
C PHE A 188 12.46 -7.69 12.67
N LEU A 189 12.53 -8.47 13.75
CA LEU A 189 13.58 -8.37 14.76
C LEU A 189 14.97 -8.60 14.15
N LYS A 190 15.16 -9.69 13.40
CA LYS A 190 16.44 -10.02 12.76
C LYS A 190 16.87 -8.96 11.74
N SER A 191 15.92 -8.42 10.98
CA SER A 191 16.20 -7.52 9.86
C SER A 191 16.18 -6.03 10.25
N MET A 192 15.65 -5.69 11.44
CA MET A 192 15.68 -4.35 12.04
C MET A 192 16.92 -4.18 12.92
N ASN A 193 17.18 -5.15 13.81
CA ASN A 193 18.31 -5.11 14.72
C ASN A 193 18.89 -6.52 14.95
N PRO A 194 19.80 -7.00 14.08
CA PRO A 194 20.45 -8.30 14.20
C PRO A 194 21.14 -8.53 15.55
N ALA A 195 21.72 -7.48 16.14
CA ALA A 195 22.43 -7.61 17.42
C ALA A 195 21.47 -7.89 18.57
N ALA A 196 20.25 -7.33 18.52
CA ALA A 196 19.20 -7.59 19.52
C ALA A 196 18.52 -8.96 19.32
N ALA A 197 18.46 -9.48 18.09
CA ALA A 197 17.85 -10.78 17.80
C ALA A 197 18.56 -11.97 18.48
N ASN A 198 19.84 -11.81 18.85
CA ASN A 198 20.65 -12.83 19.53
C ASN A 198 20.68 -12.67 21.06
N GLN A 199 19.93 -11.71 21.62
CA GLN A 199 19.89 -11.46 23.06
C GLN A 199 18.74 -12.23 23.74
N PRO A 200 18.81 -12.52 25.05
CA PRO A 200 17.73 -13.18 25.78
C PRO A 200 16.39 -12.43 25.69
N PRO A 201 15.24 -13.12 25.69
CA PRO A 201 13.93 -12.46 25.77
C PRO A 201 13.86 -11.49 26.96
N GLY A 202 13.46 -10.24 26.70
CA GLY A 202 13.33 -9.20 27.72
C GLY A 202 14.51 -8.21 27.84
N THR A 203 15.61 -8.40 27.09
CA THR A 203 16.74 -7.45 27.05
C THR A 203 16.63 -6.40 25.94
N ILE A 204 15.60 -6.50 25.10
CA ILE A 204 15.27 -5.48 24.10
C ILE A 204 14.78 -4.24 24.88
N LEU A 205 15.58 -3.17 24.87
CA LEU A 205 15.23 -1.86 25.44
C LEU A 205 13.80 -1.44 25.04
N GLN A 206 13.08 -0.78 25.96
CA GLN A 206 11.75 -0.24 25.67
C GLN A 206 11.75 0.77 24.51
N THR A 207 12.91 1.34 24.19
CA THR A 207 13.12 2.30 23.10
C THR A 207 13.31 1.63 21.72
N PHE A 208 13.15 0.31 21.59
CA PHE A 208 13.24 -0.35 20.29
C PHE A 208 11.89 -0.36 19.57
N PRO A 209 11.90 -0.24 18.23
CA PRO A 209 10.69 -0.37 17.44
C PRO A 209 9.99 -1.71 17.70
N ARG A 210 8.67 -1.66 17.95
CA ARG A 210 7.86 -2.84 18.30
C ARG A 210 6.66 -2.97 17.37
N ILE A 211 6.39 -4.19 16.90
CA ILE A 211 5.15 -4.50 16.19
C ILE A 211 3.96 -4.41 17.15
N GLU A 212 3.00 -3.53 16.83
CA GLU A 212 1.74 -3.44 17.57
C GLU A 212 0.66 -4.31 16.92
N SER A 213 0.62 -4.34 15.60
CA SER A 213 -0.40 -5.08 14.85
C SER A 213 0.09 -5.43 13.45
N ILE A 214 -0.38 -6.57 12.94
CA ILE A 214 -0.16 -7.02 11.57
C ILE A 214 -1.53 -7.26 10.94
N TYR A 215 -1.70 -6.80 9.69
CA TYR A 215 -2.91 -7.01 8.92
C TYR A 215 -2.57 -7.81 7.68
N CYS A 216 -3.20 -8.98 7.49
CA CYS A 216 -3.19 -9.68 6.21
C CYS A 216 -4.03 -8.88 5.22
N VAL A 217 -3.46 -8.56 4.07
CA VAL A 217 -4.08 -7.75 3.02
C VAL A 217 -4.46 -8.66 1.85
N LYS A 218 -5.70 -8.56 1.39
CA LYS A 218 -6.22 -9.29 0.21
C LYS A 218 -6.86 -8.29 -0.74
N GLN A 219 -6.46 -8.25 -2.00
CA GLN A 219 -6.90 -7.22 -2.95
C GLN A 219 -7.14 -7.81 -4.35
N ASN A 220 -8.31 -8.42 -4.58
CA ASN A 220 -8.56 -9.37 -5.69
C ASN A 220 -7.98 -8.96 -7.06
N ASP A 221 -8.00 -7.67 -7.38
CA ASP A 221 -7.46 -7.16 -8.64
C ASP A 221 -5.94 -7.33 -8.71
N PHE A 222 -5.21 -7.09 -7.62
CA PHE A 222 -3.77 -7.31 -7.50
C PHE A 222 -3.41 -8.80 -7.46
N GLU A 223 -4.21 -9.68 -6.85
CA GLU A 223 -3.98 -11.13 -7.02
C GLU A 223 -4.15 -11.55 -8.48
N ALA A 224 -5.14 -11.02 -9.19
CA ALA A 224 -5.30 -11.28 -10.63
C ALA A 224 -4.09 -10.75 -11.42
N ARG A 225 -3.61 -9.55 -11.07
CA ARG A 225 -2.44 -8.91 -11.70
C ARG A 225 -1.15 -9.71 -11.49
N PHE A 226 -1.02 -10.35 -10.33
CA PHE A 226 0.16 -11.10 -9.90
C PHE A 226 0.18 -12.57 -10.37
N GLN A 227 -0.87 -13.09 -11.03
CA GLN A 227 -0.99 -14.53 -11.31
C GLN A 227 0.21 -15.13 -12.03
N GLU A 228 0.78 -14.43 -13.01
CA GLU A 228 1.94 -14.94 -13.76
C GLU A 228 3.21 -15.03 -12.94
N CYS A 229 3.30 -14.22 -11.90
CA CYS A 229 4.42 -14.25 -10.97
C CYS A 229 4.40 -15.51 -10.10
N LEU A 230 3.25 -16.16 -9.91
CA LEU A 230 3.16 -17.33 -9.03
C LEU A 230 4.03 -18.51 -9.50
N ALA A 231 4.25 -18.63 -10.81
CA ALA A 231 5.10 -19.66 -11.40
C ALA A 231 6.60 -19.32 -11.35
N GLU A 232 6.97 -18.08 -11.00
CA GLU A 232 8.35 -17.64 -10.91
C GLU A 232 9.08 -18.33 -9.76
N GLN A 233 10.34 -18.70 -9.98
CA GLN A 233 11.15 -19.41 -8.98
C GLN A 233 11.84 -18.46 -8.01
N ASN A 234 12.26 -17.29 -8.51
CA ASN A 234 12.90 -16.27 -7.70
C ASN A 234 11.85 -15.29 -7.15
N ARG A 235 11.25 -15.65 -6.02
CA ARG A 235 10.29 -14.81 -5.30
C ARG A 235 10.70 -14.64 -3.84
N LEU A 236 10.66 -13.41 -3.37
CA LEU A 236 10.98 -13.07 -1.98
C LEU A 236 9.86 -12.27 -1.33
N LEU A 237 9.63 -12.52 -0.03
CA LEU A 237 8.83 -11.65 0.82
C LEU A 237 9.72 -10.51 1.33
N LEU A 238 9.54 -9.31 0.77
CA LEU A 238 10.43 -8.18 1.01
C LEU A 238 9.72 -6.99 1.67
N TRP A 239 10.49 -6.23 2.45
CA TRP A 239 10.04 -5.02 3.10
C TRP A 239 9.95 -3.85 2.12
N HIS A 240 8.90 -3.06 2.25
CA HIS A 240 8.77 -1.74 1.65
C HIS A 240 8.38 -0.74 2.75
N GLY A 241 9.11 0.35 2.83
CA GLY A 241 8.78 1.48 3.68
C GLY A 241 8.28 2.66 2.84
N SER A 242 7.30 3.37 3.36
CA SER A 242 6.80 4.60 2.75
C SER A 242 6.27 5.54 3.82
N GLY A 243 6.28 6.85 3.54
CA GLY A 243 5.68 7.85 4.42
C GLY A 243 4.23 7.50 4.78
N VAL A 244 3.83 7.83 6.02
CA VAL A 244 2.52 7.44 6.59
C VAL A 244 1.32 7.89 5.73
N GLY A 245 1.45 9.00 4.99
CA GLY A 245 0.45 9.46 4.02
C GLY A 245 0.21 8.49 2.87
N CYS A 246 1.25 7.81 2.40
CA CYS A 246 1.17 7.03 1.17
C CYS A 246 0.41 5.71 1.32
N TRP A 247 0.21 5.20 2.55
CA TRP A 247 -0.34 3.86 2.73
C TRP A 247 -1.77 3.69 2.24
N VAL A 248 -2.62 4.73 2.31
CA VAL A 248 -3.94 4.65 1.65
C VAL A 248 -3.78 4.55 0.14
N SER A 249 -2.86 5.33 -0.45
CA SER A 249 -2.59 5.26 -1.89
C SER A 249 -2.08 3.87 -2.27
N ILE A 250 -1.14 3.30 -1.51
CA ILE A 250 -0.63 1.94 -1.73
C ILE A 250 -1.75 0.90 -1.59
N LEU A 251 -2.59 0.99 -0.55
CA LEU A 251 -3.73 0.09 -0.35
C LEU A 251 -4.82 0.26 -1.42
N SER A 252 -4.88 1.39 -2.10
CA SER A 252 -5.89 1.67 -3.14
C SER A 252 -5.38 1.34 -4.55
N THR A 253 -4.09 1.53 -4.78
CA THR A 253 -3.51 1.64 -6.13
C THR A 253 -2.33 0.69 -6.35
N GLY A 254 -1.83 0.06 -5.28
CA GLY A 254 -0.58 -0.69 -5.26
C GLY A 254 0.63 0.22 -5.36
N LEU A 255 1.79 -0.38 -5.56
CA LEU A 255 3.01 0.35 -5.90
C LEU A 255 3.05 0.65 -7.40
N TYR A 256 3.59 1.81 -7.75
CA TYR A 256 3.71 2.28 -9.12
C TYR A 256 5.07 2.94 -9.35
N LEU A 257 5.45 3.11 -10.62
CA LEU A 257 6.71 3.76 -10.97
C LEU A 257 6.59 5.26 -10.72
N PRO A 258 7.65 5.93 -10.22
CA PRO A 258 7.68 7.38 -10.15
C PRO A 258 7.38 7.98 -11.54
N GLY A 259 6.41 8.89 -11.65
CA GLY A 259 6.01 9.42 -12.97
C GLY A 259 4.79 8.75 -13.60
N ASN A 260 4.35 7.60 -13.11
CA ASN A 260 3.44 6.74 -13.86
C ASN A 260 2.50 5.96 -12.92
N THR A 261 1.23 6.35 -12.89
CA THR A 261 0.17 5.72 -12.08
C THR A 261 -0.58 4.59 -12.80
N SER A 262 -0.07 4.15 -13.95
CA SER A 262 -0.70 3.09 -14.73
C SER A 262 -0.83 1.80 -13.94
N TYR A 263 -2.00 1.19 -14.01
CA TYR A 263 -2.31 -0.03 -13.26
C TYR A 263 -1.59 -1.27 -13.83
N VAL A 264 -1.36 -1.31 -15.14
CA VAL A 264 -0.63 -2.38 -15.83
C VAL A 264 0.48 -1.80 -16.71
N SER A 265 1.54 -2.59 -16.94
CA SER A 265 2.71 -2.26 -17.74
C SER A 265 2.49 -2.35 -19.25
N TYR A 266 1.28 -2.71 -19.67
CA TYR A 266 0.86 -2.81 -21.07
C TYR A 266 -0.30 -1.85 -21.35
N GLY A 267 -0.36 -1.38 -22.59
CA GLY A 267 -1.37 -0.43 -23.05
C GLY A 267 -0.93 1.03 -22.90
N PRO A 268 -1.78 1.97 -23.38
CA PRO A 268 -1.48 3.39 -23.38
C PRO A 268 -1.18 3.93 -21.98
N GLY A 269 -0.30 4.93 -21.91
CA GLY A 269 0.04 5.65 -20.67
C GLY A 269 1.16 5.02 -19.85
N PHE A 270 1.53 3.76 -20.08
CA PHE A 270 2.70 3.18 -19.42
C PHE A 270 3.99 3.56 -20.14
N ALA A 271 4.78 4.43 -19.50
CA ALA A 271 6.15 4.72 -19.89
C ALA A 271 7.08 4.41 -18.73
N ARG A 272 8.23 3.81 -19.03
CA ARG A 272 9.29 3.62 -18.02
C ARG A 272 10.12 4.92 -17.94
N PRO A 273 10.47 5.40 -16.74
CA PRO A 273 11.44 6.48 -16.60
C PRO A 273 12.75 6.10 -17.30
N ASN A 274 13.48 7.08 -17.85
CA ASN A 274 14.76 6.85 -18.51
C ASN A 274 15.77 6.21 -17.55
N GLY A 275 15.83 4.88 -17.54
CA GLY A 275 16.94 4.05 -17.06
C GLY A 275 17.38 4.16 -15.61
N THR A 276 16.75 4.93 -14.69
CA THR A 276 17.32 5.11 -13.34
C THR A 276 16.39 4.74 -12.18
N TYR A 277 15.08 4.58 -12.42
CA TYR A 277 14.09 4.46 -11.36
C TYR A 277 13.20 3.23 -11.49
N GLY A 278 12.91 2.59 -10.36
CA GLY A 278 12.02 1.44 -10.22
C GLY A 278 11.29 1.45 -8.88
N ILE A 279 10.63 0.34 -8.55
CA ILE A 279 9.98 0.14 -7.24
C ILE A 279 10.96 -0.61 -6.34
N PHE A 280 11.34 0.02 -5.23
CA PHE A 280 12.38 -0.46 -4.32
C PHE A 280 11.82 -1.28 -3.15
N PHE A 281 12.51 -2.37 -2.85
CA PHE A 281 12.28 -3.27 -1.72
C PHE A 281 13.60 -3.60 -1.01
N ALA A 282 13.51 -4.05 0.23
CA ALA A 282 14.66 -4.46 1.03
C ALA A 282 14.40 -5.80 1.74
N ASP A 283 15.46 -6.58 1.95
CA ASP A 283 15.45 -7.74 2.85
C ASP A 283 15.74 -7.34 4.31
N MET A 284 16.06 -6.07 4.55
CA MET A 284 16.33 -5.48 5.85
C MET A 284 15.25 -4.46 6.23
N ALA A 285 14.46 -4.72 7.29
CA ALA A 285 13.47 -3.76 7.79
C ALA A 285 14.10 -2.41 8.18
N GLN A 286 15.35 -2.43 8.70
CA GLN A 286 16.12 -1.23 9.02
C GLN A 286 16.38 -0.34 7.79
N LYS A 287 16.58 -0.94 6.61
CA LYS A 287 16.72 -0.20 5.35
C LYS A 287 15.37 0.38 4.92
N ALA A 288 14.30 -0.40 5.01
CA ALA A 288 12.95 0.04 4.71
C ALA A 288 12.51 1.22 5.61
N GLN A 289 12.94 1.25 6.87
CA GLN A 289 12.60 2.31 7.84
C GLN A 289 13.08 3.69 7.38
N GLY A 290 14.20 3.76 6.66
CA GLY A 290 14.71 5.02 6.10
C GLY A 290 13.72 5.71 5.16
N TYR A 291 12.79 4.97 4.56
CA TYR A 291 11.76 5.49 3.65
C TYR A 291 10.43 5.82 4.37
N THR A 292 10.26 5.45 5.64
CA THR A 292 9.02 5.71 6.40
C THR A 292 9.00 7.09 7.05
N ALA A 293 10.16 7.70 7.29
CA ALA A 293 10.33 8.93 8.07
C ALA A 293 10.23 10.23 7.25
N THR A 294 9.77 10.19 6.00
CA THR A 294 9.68 11.39 5.18
C THR A 294 8.55 12.31 5.65
N GLY A 295 8.88 13.47 6.23
CA GLY A 295 7.96 14.60 6.42
C GLY A 295 7.38 14.80 7.82
N VAL A 296 7.76 14.01 8.83
CA VAL A 296 7.47 14.27 10.24
C VAL A 296 8.74 13.96 11.05
N ALA A 297 9.16 14.85 11.94
CA ALA A 297 10.24 14.55 12.87
C ALA A 297 9.75 13.44 13.82
N ASP A 298 10.37 12.26 13.72
CA ASP A 298 10.19 11.09 14.57
C ASP A 298 8.73 10.67 14.87
N PRO A 299 8.04 10.02 13.92
CA PRO A 299 6.70 9.53 14.18
C PRO A 299 6.71 8.35 15.17
N ASN A 300 6.02 8.49 16.30
CA ASN A 300 5.75 7.40 17.26
C ASN A 300 5.17 6.12 16.61
N ILE A 301 4.53 6.23 15.45
CA ILE A 301 3.97 5.10 14.70
C ILE A 301 4.41 5.18 13.24
N ILE A 302 5.01 4.09 12.76
CA ILE A 302 5.38 3.88 11.36
C ILE A 302 4.72 2.62 10.81
N TYR A 303 4.66 2.55 9.49
CA TYR A 303 4.05 1.47 8.75
C TYR A 303 5.04 0.88 7.76
N PHE A 304 5.06 -0.45 7.69
CA PHE A 304 5.79 -1.22 6.71
C PHE A 304 4.82 -2.10 5.92
N GLY A 305 5.19 -2.40 4.69
CA GLY A 305 4.51 -3.39 3.86
C GLY A 305 5.45 -4.55 3.61
N LEU A 306 4.95 -5.77 3.75
CA LEU A 306 5.60 -6.97 3.23
C LEU A 306 4.94 -7.36 1.92
N PHE A 307 5.74 -7.40 0.87
CA PHE A 307 5.29 -7.70 -0.49
C PHE A 307 5.85 -9.04 -0.94
N ASP A 308 5.01 -9.83 -1.62
CA ASP A 308 5.44 -10.94 -2.46
C ASP A 308 6.01 -10.35 -3.75
N VAL A 309 7.33 -10.41 -3.91
CA VAL A 309 8.06 -9.77 -5.00
C VAL A 309 8.60 -10.84 -5.96
N CYS A 310 8.16 -10.75 -7.21
CA CYS A 310 8.60 -11.55 -8.34
C CYS A 310 9.86 -10.95 -8.95
N LEU A 311 11.01 -11.45 -8.53
CA LEU A 311 12.32 -10.94 -8.96
C LEU A 311 12.69 -11.46 -10.35
N GLY A 312 12.33 -12.71 -10.66
CA GLY A 312 12.71 -13.36 -11.91
C GLY A 312 14.22 -13.35 -12.11
N GLN A 313 14.67 -12.98 -13.30
CA GLN A 313 16.10 -12.84 -13.58
C GLN A 313 16.64 -11.53 -13.01
N GLU A 314 17.50 -11.64 -12.00
CA GLU A 314 18.16 -10.51 -11.33
C GLU A 314 19.41 -10.03 -12.09
N TYR A 315 19.56 -8.71 -12.19
CA TYR A 315 20.73 -8.03 -12.75
C TYR A 315 21.37 -7.09 -11.72
N PRO A 316 22.70 -6.87 -11.74
CA PRO A 316 23.32 -5.90 -10.85
C PRO A 316 22.79 -4.48 -11.11
N TYR A 317 22.43 -3.75 -10.05
CA TYR A 317 22.08 -2.34 -10.15
C TYR A 317 23.35 -1.47 -10.17
N GLN A 318 23.79 -1.07 -11.36
CA GLN A 318 24.98 -0.22 -11.56
C GLN A 318 24.63 1.27 -11.75
N GLY A 319 23.64 1.78 -11.00
CA GLY A 319 23.13 3.15 -11.18
C GLY A 319 22.20 3.32 -12.38
N GLY A 320 21.68 2.20 -12.91
CA GLY A 320 20.72 2.20 -14.00
C GLY A 320 20.02 0.86 -14.19
N VAL A 321 19.00 0.90 -15.04
CA VAL A 321 17.97 -0.12 -15.28
C VAL A 321 17.91 -0.35 -16.80
N ALA A 322 18.80 -1.20 -17.33
CA ALA A 322 18.78 -1.59 -18.75
C ALA A 322 18.04 -2.92 -18.89
N GLN A 323 17.00 -3.00 -19.73
CA GLN A 323 16.26 -4.25 -19.94
C GLN A 323 17.06 -5.19 -20.85
N PRO A 324 17.56 -6.32 -20.33
CA PRO A 324 18.13 -7.36 -21.16
C PRO A 324 17.02 -8.10 -21.90
N ALA A 325 17.30 -8.53 -23.12
CA ALA A 325 16.34 -9.26 -23.94
C ALA A 325 16.10 -10.68 -23.39
N GLY A 326 14.87 -11.20 -23.55
CA GLY A 326 14.56 -12.62 -23.40
C GLY A 326 13.99 -13.09 -22.06
N ALA A 327 14.02 -12.26 -21.00
CA ALA A 327 13.45 -12.62 -19.70
C ALA A 327 12.02 -12.08 -19.50
N ARG A 328 11.11 -12.96 -19.03
CA ARG A 328 9.70 -12.62 -18.76
C ARG A 328 9.55 -11.64 -17.60
N HIS A 329 10.23 -11.91 -16.49
CA HIS A 329 10.32 -11.04 -15.33
C HIS A 329 11.79 -10.75 -15.04
N ILE A 330 12.12 -9.48 -14.83
CA ILE A 330 13.46 -9.04 -14.47
C ILE A 330 13.41 -8.13 -13.25
N SER A 331 14.51 -8.10 -12.53
CA SER A 331 14.73 -7.16 -11.44
C SER A 331 16.19 -6.75 -11.38
N TYR A 332 16.48 -5.71 -10.61
CA TYR A 332 17.83 -5.25 -10.35
C TYR A 332 18.12 -5.36 -8.87
N LYS A 333 19.34 -5.78 -8.54
CA LYS A 333 19.80 -5.91 -7.17
C LYS A 333 21.01 -5.04 -6.95
N TYR A 334 20.91 -4.13 -5.97
CA TYR A 334 22.10 -3.58 -5.32
C TYR A 334 22.51 -4.58 -4.25
N ALA A 335 23.66 -5.24 -4.44
CA ALA A 335 24.21 -6.19 -3.48
C ALA A 335 25.00 -5.44 -2.40
N GLY A 336 24.40 -5.33 -1.22
CA GLY A 336 25.00 -4.75 -0.03
C GLY A 336 25.85 -5.75 0.76
N GLY A 337 26.70 -5.24 1.65
CA GLY A 337 27.52 -6.07 2.53
C GLY A 337 26.79 -6.58 3.78
N ARG A 338 25.64 -5.99 4.13
CA ARG A 338 24.80 -6.41 5.27
C ARG A 338 23.52 -7.09 4.77
N GLN A 339 23.39 -8.39 4.97
CA GLN A 339 22.25 -9.16 4.44
C GLN A 339 21.94 -10.39 5.29
N PRO A 340 20.69 -10.88 5.27
CA PRO A 340 20.33 -12.17 5.83
C PRO A 340 21.06 -13.31 5.12
N ASN A 341 21.46 -14.34 5.86
CA ASN A 341 22.01 -15.56 5.30
C ASN A 341 20.95 -16.30 4.46
N GLN A 342 21.16 -16.31 3.15
CA GLN A 342 20.20 -16.88 2.19
C GLN A 342 19.99 -18.39 2.34
N ALA A 343 20.98 -19.13 2.88
CA ALA A 343 20.85 -20.55 3.14
C ALA A 343 19.85 -20.87 4.27
N GLN A 344 19.51 -19.88 5.09
CA GLN A 344 18.53 -19.96 6.17
C GLN A 344 17.19 -19.32 5.78
N ASN A 345 16.94 -19.07 4.50
CA ASN A 345 15.64 -18.61 4.03
C ASN A 345 14.54 -19.59 4.43
N MET A 346 13.41 -19.07 4.89
CA MET A 346 12.21 -19.86 5.19
C MET A 346 11.30 -19.88 3.96
N ASN A 347 10.84 -21.05 3.55
CA ASN A 347 9.82 -21.16 2.52
C ASN A 347 8.43 -20.94 3.13
N LEU A 348 7.67 -19.94 2.64
CA LEU A 348 6.32 -19.64 3.11
C LEU A 348 5.24 -20.48 2.39
N GLY A 349 5.62 -21.10 1.26
CA GLY A 349 4.75 -21.91 0.41
C GLY A 349 5.01 -21.66 -1.07
N GLY A 350 4.94 -22.73 -1.89
CA GLY A 350 5.31 -22.67 -3.30
C GLY A 350 6.75 -22.17 -3.47
N ASN A 351 6.94 -21.17 -4.33
CA ASN A 351 8.27 -20.60 -4.61
C ASN A 351 8.58 -19.33 -3.79
N LEU A 352 7.75 -18.96 -2.82
CA LEU A 352 7.94 -17.75 -2.03
C LEU A 352 8.84 -18.02 -0.82
N ASN A 353 9.99 -17.33 -0.78
CA ASN A 353 10.95 -17.43 0.32
C ASN A 353 11.00 -16.13 1.15
N ILE A 354 11.34 -16.26 2.43
CA ILE A 354 11.51 -15.16 3.38
C ILE A 354 12.98 -15.11 3.80
N PRO A 355 13.68 -13.98 3.63
CA PRO A 355 15.07 -13.85 4.02
C PRO A 355 15.20 -13.59 5.53
N ILE A 356 14.84 -14.61 6.33
CA ILE A 356 14.81 -14.60 7.81
C ILE A 356 16.08 -15.17 8.44
N GLY A 357 17.12 -15.41 7.62
CA GLY A 357 18.41 -15.89 8.08
C GLY A 357 19.11 -14.93 9.03
N ASP A 358 20.13 -15.42 9.71
CA ASP A 358 20.97 -14.59 10.56
C ASP A 358 21.72 -13.59 9.70
N VAL A 359 21.76 -12.34 10.14
CA VAL A 359 22.36 -11.26 9.35
C VAL A 359 23.85 -11.20 9.64
N ALA A 360 24.64 -11.24 8.57
CA ALA A 360 26.10 -11.14 8.63
C ALA A 360 26.61 -9.95 7.80
N GLY A 361 27.88 -9.62 8.01
CA GLY A 361 28.58 -8.55 7.29
C GLY A 361 28.25 -7.14 7.80
N GLY A 362 28.64 -6.13 7.02
CA GLY A 362 28.54 -4.72 7.39
C GLY A 362 28.32 -3.80 6.18
N GLY A 363 28.07 -2.52 6.44
CA GLY A 363 27.81 -1.53 5.39
C GLY A 363 26.34 -1.47 4.97
N ARG A 364 26.10 -1.18 3.68
CA ARG A 364 24.74 -1.00 3.14
C ARG A 364 24.01 -2.35 3.03
N ALA A 365 22.69 -2.32 3.22
CA ALA A 365 21.82 -3.46 2.98
C ALA A 365 21.54 -3.65 1.48
N ASN A 366 21.01 -4.82 1.10
CA ASN A 366 20.54 -5.08 -0.26
C ASN A 366 19.35 -4.18 -0.62
N GLU A 367 19.22 -3.88 -1.91
CA GLU A 367 18.00 -3.30 -2.50
C GLU A 367 17.59 -4.12 -3.71
N TYR A 368 16.30 -4.44 -3.78
CA TYR A 368 15.69 -5.17 -4.88
C TYR A 368 14.73 -4.24 -5.62
N ILE A 369 14.86 -4.17 -6.93
CA ILE A 369 14.21 -3.16 -7.76
C ILE A 369 13.47 -3.85 -8.89
N ILE A 370 12.14 -3.72 -8.91
CA ILE A 370 11.31 -4.16 -10.03
C ILE A 370 10.90 -2.96 -10.88
N ILE A 371 10.55 -3.21 -12.13
CA ILE A 371 10.20 -2.17 -13.10
C ILE A 371 8.79 -2.28 -13.67
N ASN A 372 8.05 -3.32 -13.29
CA ASN A 372 6.65 -3.49 -13.65
C ASN A 372 5.83 -3.66 -12.38
N PRO A 373 4.71 -2.93 -12.22
CA PRO A 373 3.86 -3.03 -11.02
C PRO A 373 3.23 -4.40 -10.80
N GLU A 374 3.16 -5.25 -11.84
CA GLU A 374 2.70 -6.63 -11.78
C GLU A 374 3.62 -7.55 -10.97
N GLN A 375 4.89 -7.16 -10.77
CA GLN A 375 5.89 -7.99 -10.09
C GLN A 375 5.85 -7.88 -8.56
N ALA A 376 4.89 -7.17 -7.98
CA ALA A 376 4.73 -7.12 -6.52
C ALA A 376 3.26 -7.11 -6.10
N LYS A 377 2.99 -7.79 -4.99
CA LYS A 377 1.69 -7.80 -4.34
C LYS A 377 1.85 -7.64 -2.83
N LEU A 378 1.10 -6.70 -2.23
CA LEU A 378 1.09 -6.50 -0.77
C LEU A 378 0.46 -7.72 -0.09
N MET A 379 1.16 -8.29 0.88
CA MET A 379 0.69 -9.44 1.67
C MET A 379 0.30 -9.01 3.08
N TYR A 380 1.13 -8.16 3.69
CA TYR A 380 0.93 -7.72 5.07
C TYR A 380 1.24 -6.24 5.24
N LEU A 381 0.37 -5.53 5.96
CA LEU A 381 0.63 -4.21 6.50
C LEU A 381 1.03 -4.37 7.98
N VAL A 382 2.20 -3.83 8.36
CA VAL A 382 2.77 -3.97 9.70
C VAL A 382 2.83 -2.60 10.36
N ARG A 383 2.08 -2.44 11.45
CA ARG A 383 2.05 -1.21 12.26
C ARG A 383 3.05 -1.33 13.40
N VAL A 384 4.02 -0.44 13.44
CA VAL A 384 5.15 -0.46 14.36
C VAL A 384 5.16 0.81 15.19
N ARG A 385 5.31 0.68 16.50
CA ARG A 385 5.65 1.80 17.38
C ARG A 385 7.14 2.05 17.29
N ASN A 386 7.54 3.25 16.88
CA ASN A 386 8.92 3.70 17.00
C ASN A 386 9.18 3.95 18.49
N GLY A 387 10.26 3.38 19.02
CA GLY A 387 10.54 3.41 20.46
C GLY A 387 11.16 4.72 20.93
#